data_AF-A0A101WGD3-F1
#
_entry.id   AF-A0A101WGD3-F1
#
_cell.length_a   1.000
_cell.length_b   1.000
_cell.length_c   1.000
_cell.angle_alpha   90.00
_cell.angle_beta   90.00
_cell.angle_gamma   90.00
#
_symmetry.space_group_name_H-M   'P 1'
#
loop_
_entity.id
_entity.type
_entity.pdbx_description
1 polymer ?
#
loop_
_entity_poly.entity_id
_entity_poly.type
_entity_poly.pdbx_seq_one_letter_code
_entity_poly.pdbx_strand_id
1 'polypeptide(L)' 'SVWKGFKVRKHYRDAVYEIQVRNPEGISKGIKQVILDGQVFKGDIIPSFGDGKLHSIEILMGKNSYVSEGNR' A
#
# COMPACT_ATOMS: atom_id res chain seq x y z
N SER A 1 -2.61 -2.05 18.32
CA SER A 1 -1.48 -1.18 17.96
C SER A 1 -1.81 0.25 18.31
N VAL A 2 -0.85 1.00 18.86
CA VAL A 2 -1.00 2.44 19.13
C VAL A 2 -0.68 3.32 17.91
N TRP A 3 -0.08 2.74 16.86
CA TRP A 3 0.33 3.49 15.68
C TRP A 3 -0.86 3.82 14.79
N LYS A 4 -1.07 5.11 14.52
CA LYS A 4 -2.13 5.61 13.64
C LYS A 4 -1.79 5.51 12.15
N GLY A 5 -0.53 5.23 11.83
CA GLY A 5 -0.02 5.20 10.47
C GLY A 5 1.44 5.65 10.44
N PHE A 6 2.01 5.65 9.25
CA PHE A 6 3.35 6.15 8.99
C PHE A 6 3.51 6.49 7.50
N LYS A 7 4.60 7.17 7.16
CA LYS A 7 4.97 7.47 5.78
C LYS A 7 6.40 6.99 5.52
N VAL A 8 6.64 6.42 4.35
CA VAL A 8 7.96 6.00 3.88
C VAL A 8 8.13 6.44 2.44
N ARG A 9 9.31 6.97 2.11
CA ARG A 9 9.76 7.12 0.71
C ARG A 9 10.79 6.04 0.44
N LYS A 10 10.58 5.24 -0.61
CA LYS A 10 11.47 4.14 -1.03
C LYS A 10 11.91 4.36 -2.47
N HIS A 11 13.22 4.41 -2.69
CA HIS A 11 13.79 4.32 -4.03
C HIS A 11 13.96 2.83 -4.39
N TYR A 12 13.45 2.39 -5.53
CA TYR A 12 13.53 1.00 -5.95
C TYR A 12 13.47 0.85 -7.46
N ARG A 13 14.48 0.17 -8.04
CA ARG A 13 14.59 -0.14 -9.48
C ARG A 13 14.22 1.03 -10.38
N ASP A 14 14.92 2.15 -10.25
CA ASP A 14 14.70 3.37 -11.06
C ASP A 14 13.28 3.94 -10.97
N ALA A 15 12.67 3.89 -9.78
CA ALA A 15 11.44 4.61 -9.46
C ALA A 15 11.44 4.99 -7.97
N VAL A 16 10.61 5.98 -7.61
CA VAL A 16 10.40 6.42 -6.24
C VAL A 16 8.97 6.08 -5.82
N TYR A 17 8.82 5.50 -4.64
CA TYR A 17 7.53 5.10 -4.08
C TYR A 17 7.29 5.88 -2.79
N GLU A 18 6.25 6.70 -2.77
CA GLU A 18 5.81 7.41 -1.57
C GLU A 18 4.63 6.66 -0.96
N ILE A 19 4.90 5.92 0.10
CA ILE A 19 3.98 4.99 0.74
C ILE A 19 3.44 5.65 2.01
N GLN A 20 2.13 5.86 2.06
CA GLN A 20 1.40 6.32 3.24
C GLN A 20 0.53 5.19 3.77
N VAL A 21 0.81 4.75 5.00
CA VAL A 21 -0.01 3.76 5.70
C VAL A 21 -0.90 4.47 6.71
N ARG A 22 -2.20 4.18 6.70
CA ARG A 22 -3.20 4.67 7.65
C ARG A 22 -3.81 3.49 8.43
N ASN A 23 -3.88 3.62 9.74
CA ASN A 23 -4.38 2.59 10.65
C ASN A 23 -5.46 3.14 11.60
N PRO A 24 -6.66 3.46 11.08
CA PRO A 24 -7.73 4.01 11.89
C PRO A 24 -8.25 3.01 12.93
N GLU A 25 -8.23 1.71 12.60
CA GLU A 25 -8.71 0.63 13.48
C GLU A 25 -7.68 0.24 14.57
N GLY A 26 -6.47 0.80 14.53
CA GLY A 26 -5.42 0.51 15.54
C GLY A 26 -4.99 -0.95 15.55
N ILE A 27 -5.04 -1.66 14.42
CA ILE A 27 -4.65 -3.07 14.32
C ILE A 27 -3.15 -3.20 14.04
N SER A 28 -2.61 -4.42 14.12
CA SER A 28 -1.17 -4.66 13.91
C SER A 28 -0.85 -5.36 12.58
N LYS A 29 -1.86 -5.85 11.85
CA LYS A 29 -1.71 -6.52 10.54
C LYS A 29 -3.02 -6.46 9.75
N GLY A 30 -2.92 -6.64 8.43
CA GLY A 30 -4.07 -6.66 7.52
C GLY A 30 -4.17 -5.38 6.69
N ILE A 31 -4.31 -5.55 5.38
CA ILE A 31 -4.53 -4.48 4.40
C ILE A 31 -5.96 -4.58 3.91
N LYS A 32 -6.70 -3.49 4.03
CA LYS A 32 -8.08 -3.35 3.56
C LYS A 32 -8.17 -2.81 2.14
N GLN A 33 -7.29 -1.86 1.82
CA GLN A 33 -7.30 -1.19 0.52
C GLN A 33 -5.91 -0.65 0.20
N VAL A 34 -5.56 -0.74 -1.07
CA VAL A 34 -4.41 -0.08 -1.68
C VAL A 34 -4.92 0.86 -2.76
N ILE A 35 -4.43 2.10 -2.74
CA ILE A 35 -4.64 3.09 -3.81
C ILE A 35 -3.26 3.39 -4.39
N LEU A 36 -3.11 3.17 -5.69
CA LEU A 36 -1.89 3.46 -6.44
C LEU A 36 -2.20 4.58 -7.43
N ASP A 37 -1.46 5.68 -7.33
CA ASP A 37 -1.61 6.84 -8.21
C ASP A 37 -3.06 7.33 -8.35
N GLY A 38 -3.75 7.36 -7.20
CA GLY A 38 -5.14 7.80 -7.08
C GLY A 38 -6.20 6.77 -7.50
N GLN A 39 -5.80 5.59 -7.97
CA GLN A 39 -6.72 4.53 -8.40
C GLN A 39 -6.70 3.34 -7.44
N VAL A 40 -7.87 2.72 -7.23
CA VAL A 40 -7.95 1.50 -6.42
C VAL A 40 -7.15 0.40 -7.09
N PHE A 41 -6.11 -0.06 -6.40
CA PHE A 41 -5.25 -1.14 -6.85
C PHE A 41 -5.78 -2.46 -6.31
N LYS A 42 -5.75 -3.53 -7.10
CA LYS A 42 -6.16 -4.87 -6.65
C LYS A 42 -4.94 -5.66 -6.23
N GLY A 43 -4.88 -6.04 -4.95
CA GLY A 43 -3.77 -6.77 -4.35
C GLY A 43 -2.87 -5.89 -3.46
N ASP A 44 -1.82 -6.51 -2.92
CA ASP A 44 -0.84 -5.91 -2.02
C ASP A 44 0.59 -5.94 -2.57
N ILE A 45 0.80 -6.56 -3.72
CA ILE A 45 2.08 -6.60 -4.43
C ILE A 45 2.09 -5.48 -5.48
N ILE A 46 2.79 -4.40 -5.17
CA ILE A 46 2.98 -3.29 -6.12
C ILE A 46 4.00 -3.72 -7.21
N PRO A 47 3.69 -3.52 -8.50
CA PRO A 47 4.63 -3.79 -9.58
C PRO A 47 5.89 -2.93 -9.46
N SER A 48 6.99 -3.43 -10.01
CA SER A 48 8.21 -2.66 -10.21
C SER A 48 8.08 -1.83 -11.50
N PHE A 49 7.77 -0.54 -11.40
CA PHE A 49 7.57 0.33 -12.57
C PHE A 49 8.87 0.64 -13.31
N GLY A 50 9.90 1.10 -12.59
CA GLY A 50 11.21 1.44 -13.15
C GLY A 50 11.17 2.41 -14.32
N ASP A 51 10.30 3.40 -14.24
CA ASP A 51 10.03 4.40 -15.27
C ASP A 51 10.58 5.80 -14.91
N GLY A 52 11.42 5.89 -13.87
CA GLY A 52 11.99 7.12 -13.35
C GLY A 52 11.03 7.99 -12.54
N LYS A 53 9.78 7.55 -12.32
CA LYS A 53 8.74 8.41 -11.72
C LYS A 53 8.53 8.18 -10.24
N LEU A 54 7.79 9.12 -9.65
CA LEU A 54 7.21 9.02 -8.32
C LEU A 54 5.83 8.36 -8.41
N HIS A 55 5.66 7.24 -7.72
CA HIS A 55 4.38 6.58 -7.52
C HIS A 55 3.88 6.80 -6.10
N SER A 56 2.65 7.27 -5.97
CA SER A 56 1.97 7.46 -4.69
C SER A 56 1.19 6.21 -4.32
N ILE A 57 1.41 5.72 -3.10
CA ILE A 57 0.74 4.53 -2.58
C ILE A 57 0.08 4.87 -1.25
N GLU A 58 -1.24 4.78 -1.20
CA GLU A 58 -1.99 4.86 0.05
C GLU A 58 -2.48 3.47 0.47
N ILE A 59 -2.13 3.06 1.68
CA ILE A 59 -2.52 1.79 2.28
C ILE A 59 -3.45 2.09 3.45
N LEU A 60 -4.66 1.55 3.39
CA LEU A 60 -5.59 1.52 4.52
C LEU A 60 -5.51 0.15 5.19
N MET A 61 -5.13 0.12 6.47
CA MET A 61 -5.18 -1.11 7.26
C MET A 61 -6.62 -1.44 7.67
N GLY A 62 -6.93 -2.74 7.78
CA GLY A 62 -8.23 -3.22 8.28
C GLY A 62 -8.30 -4.75 8.35
N LYS A 63 -9.32 -5.27 9.04
CA LYS A 63 -9.50 -6.72 9.28
C LYS A 63 -9.96 -7.52 8.05
N ASN A 64 -10.77 -6.90 7.18
CA ASN A 64 -11.15 -7.53 5.91
C ASN A 64 -9.98 -7.38 4.95
N SER A 65 -9.25 -8.48 4.80
CA SER A 65 -8.24 -8.65 3.76
C SER A 65 -8.93 -8.59 2.40
N TYR A 66 -8.20 -8.22 1.35
CA TYR A 66 -8.69 -8.33 -0.02
C TYR A 66 -9.39 -9.67 -0.26
N VAL A 67 -10.54 -9.63 -0.94
CA VAL A 67 -11.08 -10.81 -1.64
C VAL A 67 -10.11 -11.08 -2.79
N SER A 68 -9.06 -11.84 -2.52
CA SER A 68 -8.25 -12.45 -3.57
C SER A 68 -9.09 -13.57 -4.18
N GLU A 69 -9.81 -13.28 -5.26
CA GLU A 69 -10.07 -14.35 -6.22
C GLU A 69 -8.70 -14.73 -6.82
N GLY A 70 -8.22 -15.92 -6.45
CA GLY A 70 -7.03 -16.52 -7.06
C GLY A 70 -5.75 -16.41 -6.23
N ASN A 71 -5.56 -17.40 -5.37
CA ASN A 71 -4.32 -18.16 -5.10
C ASN A 71 -2.97 -17.43 -4.89
N ARG A 72 -2.38 -17.70 -3.72
CA ARG A 72 -0.95 -17.79 -3.36
C ARG A 72 0.10 -17.19 -4.29
#